data_AF-A0A1I5YG42-F1
#
_entry.id   AF-A0A1I5YG42-F1
#
_cell.length_a   1.000
_cell.length_b   1.000
_cell.length_c   1.000
_cell.angle_alpha   90.00
_cell.angle_beta   90.00
_cell.angle_gamma   90.00
#
_symmetry.space_group_name_H-M   'P 1'
#
loop_
_entity.id
_entity.type
_entity.pdbx_description
1 polymer ?
#
loop_
_entity_poly.entity_id
_entity_poly.type
_entity_poly.pdbx_seq_one_letter_code
_entity_poly.pdbx_strand_id
1 'polypeptide(L)'
;MSIDSQLPNALAVEAISAGTISELKGYSAINREIIYNSSRFDLQLIGKDICFVEVKGVTLELDGWSYFPDAPTERGRKHIDELIRATQNGHRAVLLFVVQIEYAKGFSPNALMDPAFAQKVREAAEAGVEVLAYRCSVSPYEVKITEKIPVKI
;
A
#
# COMPACT_ATOMS: atom_id res chain seq x y z
N MET A 1 5.15 -6.67 -15.83
CA MET A 1 4.32 -5.70 -15.08
C MET A 1 2.96 -6.31 -14.89
N SER A 2 2.41 -6.29 -13.67
CA SER A 2 1.01 -6.70 -13.47
C SER A 2 0.13 -5.60 -14.03
N ILE A 3 -0.87 -5.95 -14.84
CA ILE A 3 -1.81 -4.99 -15.44
C ILE A 3 -2.55 -4.17 -14.36
N ASP A 4 -2.75 -4.74 -13.16
CA ASP A 4 -3.50 -4.10 -12.06
C ASP A 4 -2.75 -3.07 -11.21
N SER A 5 -1.42 -2.88 -11.38
CA SER A 5 -0.65 -1.99 -10.50
C SER A 5 -0.49 -0.56 -11.01
N GLN A 6 -0.81 -0.27 -12.28
CA GLN A 6 -0.49 1.05 -12.86
C GLN A 6 -1.34 2.18 -12.28
N LEU A 7 -2.66 1.98 -12.17
CA LEU A 7 -3.57 2.99 -11.64
C LEU A 7 -3.35 3.26 -10.14
N PRO A 8 -3.33 2.25 -9.24
CA PRO A 8 -3.02 2.48 -7.82
C PRO A 8 -1.70 3.24 -7.60
N ASN A 9 -0.65 2.90 -8.35
CA ASN A 9 0.66 3.55 -8.21
C ASN A 9 0.60 5.01 -8.65
N ALA A 10 -0.09 5.32 -9.76
CA ALA A 10 -0.28 6.69 -10.22
C ALA A 10 -1.05 7.53 -9.19
N LEU A 11 -2.14 6.98 -8.64
CA LEU A 11 -2.95 7.62 -7.62
C LEU A 11 -2.15 7.86 -6.33
N ALA A 12 -1.33 6.90 -5.91
CA ALA A 12 -0.46 7.05 -4.76
C ALA A 12 0.54 8.20 -4.95
N VAL A 13 1.20 8.28 -6.12
CA VAL A 13 2.15 9.37 -6.42
C VAL A 13 1.46 10.74 -6.37
N GLU A 14 0.28 10.87 -6.98
CA GLU A 14 -0.50 12.10 -6.96
C GLU A 14 -0.87 12.50 -5.53
N ALA A 15 -1.40 11.55 -4.74
CA ALA A 15 -1.84 11.78 -3.38
C ALA A 15 -0.70 12.11 -2.40
N ILE A 16 0.47 11.50 -2.58
CA ILE A 16 1.68 11.83 -1.82
C ILE A 16 2.15 13.24 -2.19
N SER A 17 2.23 13.55 -3.49
CA SER A 17 2.67 14.87 -3.98
C SER A 17 1.74 15.99 -3.55
N ALA A 18 0.43 15.74 -3.51
CA ALA A 18 -0.58 16.68 -3.04
C ALA A 18 -0.65 16.78 -1.51
N GLY A 19 0.05 15.91 -0.77
CA GLY A 19 -0.04 15.84 0.68
C GLY A 19 -1.40 15.35 1.20
N THR A 20 -2.14 14.57 0.41
CA THR A 20 -3.35 13.89 0.89
C THR A 20 -2.98 12.79 1.88
N ILE A 21 -1.92 12.02 1.58
CA ILE A 21 -1.41 10.99 2.48
C ILE A 21 -0.49 11.65 3.51
N SER A 22 -1.07 11.97 4.67
CA SER A 22 -0.41 12.79 5.70
C SER A 22 0.91 12.20 6.22
N GLU A 23 0.98 10.88 6.33
CA GLU A 23 2.13 10.12 6.82
C GLU A 23 3.33 10.16 5.87
N LEU A 24 3.07 10.45 4.59
CA LEU A 24 4.08 10.48 3.52
C LEU A 24 4.42 11.91 3.08
N LYS A 25 4.12 12.91 3.91
CA LYS A 25 4.54 14.30 3.70
C LYS A 25 6.01 14.52 4.04
N GLY A 26 6.60 15.57 3.45
CA GLY A 26 7.93 16.06 3.84
C GLY A 26 9.11 15.45 3.09
N TYR A 27 8.85 14.58 2.11
CA TYR A 27 9.88 14.09 1.19
C TYR A 27 10.08 15.07 0.03
N SER A 28 11.33 15.28 -0.37
CA SER A 28 11.73 16.18 -1.45
C SER A 28 11.68 15.53 -2.84
N ALA A 29 11.69 14.20 -2.92
CA ALA A 29 11.61 13.48 -4.19
C ALA A 29 10.83 12.16 -4.07
N ILE A 30 10.20 11.77 -5.18
CA ILE A 30 9.48 10.50 -5.35
C ILE A 30 10.07 9.80 -6.58
N ASN A 31 10.73 8.68 -6.36
CA ASN A 31 11.19 7.80 -7.43
C ASN A 31 10.21 6.64 -7.58
N ARG A 32 9.96 6.20 -8.81
CA ARG A 32 9.02 5.11 -9.12
C ARG A 32 9.80 3.88 -9.57
N GLU A 33 9.27 2.70 -9.24
CA GLU A 33 9.75 1.40 -9.71
C GLU A 33 11.25 1.15 -9.42
N ILE A 34 11.68 1.46 -8.21
CA ILE A 34 13.10 1.44 -7.83
C ILE A 34 13.54 0.04 -7.41
N ILE A 35 14.70 -0.36 -7.91
CA ILE A 35 15.38 -1.57 -7.48
C ILE A 35 16.23 -1.25 -6.26
N TYR A 36 16.00 -1.96 -5.17
CA TYR A 36 16.83 -1.94 -3.96
C TYR A 36 17.24 -3.38 -3.62
N ASN A 37 18.54 -3.65 -3.63
CA ASN A 37 19.09 -5.01 -3.58
C ASN A 37 18.48 -5.91 -4.68
N SER A 38 17.81 -6.99 -4.30
CA SER A 38 17.14 -7.94 -5.21
C SER A 38 15.67 -7.62 -5.46
N SER A 39 15.18 -6.50 -4.92
CA SER A 39 13.76 -6.22 -4.72
C SER A 39 13.35 -4.98 -5.50
N ARG A 40 12.12 -4.95 -6.00
CA ARG A 40 11.59 -3.79 -6.74
C ARG A 40 10.39 -3.25 -6.01
N PHE A 41 10.55 -2.06 -5.43
CA PHE A 41 9.47 -1.35 -4.76
C PHE A 41 8.72 -0.45 -5.75
N ASP A 42 7.43 -0.26 -5.50
CA ASP A 42 6.61 0.64 -6.30
C ASP A 42 7.13 2.08 -6.23
N LEU A 43 7.47 2.57 -5.03
CA LEU A 43 7.97 3.93 -4.80
C LEU A 43 9.13 3.98 -3.81
N GLN A 44 9.98 4.97 -3.98
CA GLN A 44 10.97 5.42 -3.00
C GLN A 44 10.80 6.92 -2.77
N LEU A 45 10.59 7.32 -1.53
CA LEU A 45 10.51 8.71 -1.10
C LEU A 45 11.84 9.12 -0.45
N ILE A 46 12.38 10.27 -0.84
CA ILE A 46 13.67 10.77 -0.36
C ILE A 46 13.47 12.08 0.41
N GLY A 47 13.91 12.10 1.66
CA GLY A 47 13.79 13.24 2.58
C GLY A 47 14.90 13.22 3.63
N LYS A 48 14.56 13.44 4.90
CA LYS A 48 15.51 13.25 6.02
C LYS A 48 15.92 11.78 6.16
N ASP A 49 15.00 10.89 5.81
CA ASP A 49 15.14 9.45 5.71
C ASP A 49 14.69 8.98 4.31
N ILE A 50 14.98 7.70 4.01
CA ILE A 50 14.46 7.01 2.83
C ILE A 50 13.25 6.19 3.26
N CYS A 51 12.15 6.32 2.53
CA CYS A 51 10.95 5.52 2.73
C CYS A 51 10.61 4.72 1.47
N PHE A 52 10.53 3.41 1.60
CA PHE A 52 10.02 2.54 0.54
C PHE A 52 8.52 2.32 0.70
N VAL A 53 7.77 2.44 -0.39
CA VAL A 53 6.31 2.24 -0.38
C VAL A 53 5.96 1.18 -1.41
N GLU A 54 5.25 0.16 -0.95
CA GLU A 54 4.61 -0.84 -1.78
C GLU A 54 3.11 -0.55 -1.84
N VAL A 55 2.56 -0.51 -3.05
CA VAL A 55 1.16 -0.14 -3.28
C VAL A 55 0.34 -1.37 -3.67
N LYS A 56 -0.87 -1.47 -3.14
CA LYS A 56 -1.84 -2.52 -3.46
C LYS A 56 -3.18 -1.90 -3.79
N GLY A 57 -3.69 -2.17 -5.00
CA GLY A 57 -5.06 -1.81 -5.36
C GLY A 57 -6.05 -2.75 -4.67
N VAL A 58 -7.10 -2.19 -4.09
CA VAL A 58 -8.16 -2.96 -3.41
C VAL A 58 -9.50 -2.64 -4.05
N THR A 59 -10.14 -3.68 -4.58
CA THR A 59 -11.41 -3.61 -5.31
C THR A 59 -12.47 -4.56 -4.75
N LEU A 60 -12.10 -5.44 -3.82
CA LEU A 60 -13.01 -6.34 -3.12
C LEU A 60 -13.59 -5.67 -1.87
N GLU A 61 -14.92 -5.70 -1.75
CA GLU A 61 -15.68 -5.21 -0.60
C GLU A 61 -16.78 -6.20 -0.23
N LEU A 62 -17.04 -6.28 1.08
CA LEU A 62 -18.15 -7.02 1.66
C LEU A 62 -18.62 -6.31 2.94
N ASP A 63 -19.92 -5.99 3.00
CA ASP A 63 -20.62 -5.39 4.15
C ASP A 63 -19.99 -4.07 4.69
N GLY A 64 -19.50 -3.24 3.78
CA GLY A 64 -18.85 -1.95 4.02
C GLY A 64 -17.35 -2.05 4.34
N TRP A 65 -16.76 -3.24 4.33
CA TRP A 65 -15.33 -3.44 4.59
C TRP A 65 -14.59 -3.92 3.34
N SER A 66 -13.39 -3.41 3.10
CA SER A 66 -12.58 -3.79 1.94
C SER A 66 -11.49 -4.80 2.30
N TYR A 67 -11.12 -5.63 1.33
CA TYR A 67 -10.29 -6.80 1.56
C TYR A 67 -9.24 -7.00 0.48
N PHE A 68 -8.03 -7.41 0.88
CA PHE A 68 -6.99 -7.83 -0.05
C PHE A 68 -6.21 -9.04 0.50
N PRO A 69 -5.91 -10.06 -0.31
CA PRO A 69 -6.19 -10.13 -1.75
C PRO A 69 -7.60 -10.70 -2.06
N ASP A 70 -7.98 -10.65 -3.33
CA ASP A 70 -9.17 -11.29 -3.91
C ASP A 70 -8.87 -12.68 -4.51
N ALA A 71 -7.59 -13.04 -4.64
CA ALA A 71 -7.09 -14.38 -4.94
C ALA A 71 -5.75 -14.63 -4.20
N PRO A 72 -5.36 -15.88 -3.92
CA PRO A 72 -4.09 -16.15 -3.24
C PRO A 72 -2.88 -15.53 -3.96
N THR A 73 -1.96 -14.90 -3.22
CA THR A 73 -0.85 -14.12 -3.79
C THR A 73 0.50 -14.40 -3.13
N GLU A 74 1.30 -15.26 -3.77
CA GLU A 74 2.70 -15.47 -3.37
C GLU A 74 3.55 -14.23 -3.59
N ARG A 75 3.29 -13.50 -4.67
CA ARG A 75 4.06 -12.30 -5.01
C ARG A 75 3.83 -11.20 -3.98
N GLY A 76 2.59 -11.02 -3.52
CA GLY A 76 2.28 -10.07 -2.45
C GLY A 76 3.05 -10.39 -1.17
N ARG A 77 3.12 -11.67 -0.78
CA ARG A 77 3.92 -12.10 0.39
C ARG A 77 5.40 -11.79 0.23
N LYS A 78 5.99 -12.09 -0.94
CA LYS A 78 7.40 -11.80 -1.22
C LYS A 78 7.71 -10.31 -1.08
N HIS A 79 6.87 -9.44 -1.64
CA HIS A 79 7.08 -7.99 -1.53
C HIS A 79 6.98 -7.50 -0.07
N ILE A 80 6.13 -8.13 0.76
CA ILE A 80 6.08 -7.82 2.20
C ILE A 80 7.38 -8.24 2.91
N ASP A 81 7.94 -9.42 2.59
CA ASP A 81 9.24 -9.82 3.15
C ASP A 81 10.35 -8.80 2.78
N GLU A 82 10.26 -8.18 1.61
CA GLU A 82 11.18 -7.13 1.18
C GLU A 82 11.02 -5.83 1.97
N LEU A 83 9.78 -5.42 2.28
CA LEU A 83 9.52 -4.28 3.16
C LEU A 83 10.07 -4.53 4.57
N ILE A 84 9.88 -5.74 5.12
CA ILE A 84 10.43 -6.13 6.42
C ILE A 84 11.97 -6.04 6.41
N ARG A 85 12.62 -6.50 5.33
CA ARG A 85 14.07 -6.36 5.20
C ARG A 85 14.50 -4.90 5.10
N ALA A 86 13.72 -4.05 4.43
CA ALA A 86 13.99 -2.63 4.37
C ALA A 86 13.94 -1.97 5.75
N THR A 87 12.95 -2.32 6.60
CA THR A 87 12.89 -1.81 7.98
C THR A 87 14.06 -2.30 8.82
N GLN A 88 14.46 -3.55 8.68
CA GLN A 88 15.64 -4.11 9.36
C GLN A 88 16.96 -3.42 8.95
N ASN A 89 17.03 -2.91 7.72
CA ASN A 89 18.16 -2.12 7.22
C ASN A 89 18.10 -0.64 7.62
N GLY A 90 17.15 -0.25 8.47
CA GLY A 90 17.02 1.12 8.99
C GLY A 90 16.29 2.09 8.05
N HIS A 91 15.63 1.59 7.00
CA HIS A 91 14.76 2.41 6.16
C HIS A 91 13.32 2.40 6.69
N ARG A 92 12.58 3.47 6.45
CA ARG A 92 11.14 3.47 6.68
C ARG A 92 10.48 2.65 5.56
N ALA A 93 9.45 1.86 5.89
CA ALA A 93 8.74 1.07 4.89
C ALA A 93 7.23 1.15 5.11
N VAL A 94 6.47 1.29 4.04
CA VAL A 94 5.01 1.45 4.06
C VAL A 94 4.37 0.47 3.09
N LEU A 95 3.36 -0.25 3.57
CA LEU A 95 2.43 -1.01 2.75
C LEU A 95 1.13 -0.21 2.61
N LEU A 96 0.90 0.36 1.42
CA LEU A 96 -0.22 1.25 1.13
C LEU A 96 -1.30 0.53 0.33
N PHE A 97 -2.47 0.37 0.92
CA PHE A 97 -3.68 -0.12 0.27
C PHE A 97 -4.51 1.04 -0.28
N VAL A 98 -4.66 1.10 -1.60
CA VAL A 98 -5.48 2.07 -2.34
C VAL A 98 -6.84 1.43 -2.60
N VAL A 99 -7.83 1.81 -1.81
CA VAL A 99 -9.19 1.26 -1.82
C VAL A 99 -10.06 2.02 -2.82
N GLN A 100 -10.31 1.40 -3.97
CA GLN A 100 -11.06 1.99 -5.09
C GLN A 100 -12.57 1.85 -4.91
N ILE A 101 -13.04 2.00 -3.67
CA ILE A 101 -14.43 1.76 -3.25
C ILE A 101 -14.82 2.90 -2.32
N GLU A 102 -15.58 3.85 -2.85
CA GLU A 102 -15.82 5.14 -2.21
C GLU A 102 -16.52 5.04 -0.85
N TYR A 103 -17.44 4.08 -0.71
CA TYR A 103 -18.20 3.86 0.53
C TYR A 103 -17.52 2.89 1.51
N ALA A 104 -16.29 2.42 1.23
CA ALA A 104 -15.57 1.55 2.15
C ALA A 104 -15.30 2.26 3.49
N LYS A 105 -15.67 1.59 4.59
CA LYS A 105 -15.56 2.10 5.97
C LYS A 105 -14.25 1.69 6.64
N GLY A 106 -13.51 0.75 6.06
CA GLY A 106 -12.25 0.23 6.57
C GLY A 106 -11.69 -0.88 5.69
N PHE A 107 -10.50 -1.33 6.04
CA PHE A 107 -9.74 -2.35 5.32
C PHE A 107 -9.23 -3.45 6.26
N SER A 108 -9.18 -4.68 5.77
CA SER A 108 -8.52 -5.82 6.45
C SER A 108 -7.83 -6.71 5.40
N PRO A 109 -6.68 -7.32 5.70
CA PRO A 109 -6.18 -8.40 4.86
C PRO A 109 -7.19 -9.56 4.87
N ASN A 110 -7.36 -10.20 3.71
CA ASN A 110 -8.36 -11.23 3.49
C ASN A 110 -7.87 -12.61 3.94
N ALA A 111 -8.00 -12.90 5.23
CA ALA A 111 -7.57 -14.18 5.78
C ALA A 111 -8.39 -15.38 5.26
N LEU A 112 -9.63 -15.16 4.78
CA LEU A 112 -10.43 -16.23 4.18
C LEU A 112 -9.89 -16.62 2.79
N MET A 113 -9.43 -15.64 2.02
CA MET A 113 -8.86 -15.87 0.70
C MET A 113 -7.41 -16.35 0.77
N ASP A 114 -6.59 -15.71 1.60
CA ASP A 114 -5.18 -16.02 1.75
C ASP A 114 -4.71 -15.82 3.20
N PRO A 115 -4.83 -16.84 4.06
CA PRO A 115 -4.40 -16.79 5.45
C PRO A 115 -2.91 -16.44 5.59
N ALA A 116 -2.08 -16.92 4.66
CA ALA A 116 -0.64 -16.69 4.69
C ALA A 116 -0.30 -15.23 4.35
N PHE A 117 -1.03 -14.59 3.44
CA PHE A 117 -0.89 -13.16 3.20
C PHE A 117 -1.31 -12.33 4.41
N ALA A 118 -2.45 -12.65 5.03
CA ALA A 118 -2.91 -11.93 6.23
C ALA A 118 -1.91 -12.04 7.39
N GLN A 119 -1.39 -13.23 7.63
CA GLN A 119 -0.34 -13.46 8.62
C GLN A 119 0.92 -12.65 8.29
N LYS A 120 1.31 -12.60 7.01
CA LYS A 120 2.48 -11.85 6.56
C LYS A 120 2.33 -10.33 6.74
N VAL A 121 1.14 -9.78 6.55
CA VAL A 121 0.84 -8.36 6.86
C VAL A 121 0.98 -8.08 8.36
N ARG A 122 0.56 -9.00 9.23
CA ARG A 122 0.75 -8.90 10.68
C ARG A 122 2.22 -8.89 11.07
N GLU A 123 3.00 -9.82 10.54
CA GLU A 123 4.46 -9.87 10.74
C GLU A 123 5.14 -8.57 10.28
N ALA A 124 4.67 -7.98 9.18
CA ALA A 124 5.19 -6.72 8.68
C ALA A 124 4.95 -5.57 9.66
N ALA A 125 3.72 -5.45 10.16
CA ALA A 125 3.36 -4.43 11.15
C ALA A 125 4.20 -4.58 12.43
N GLU A 126 4.38 -5.81 12.92
CA GLU A 126 5.21 -6.12 14.08
C GLU A 126 6.70 -5.78 13.85
N ALA A 127 7.19 -5.92 12.61
CA ALA A 127 8.55 -5.55 12.21
C ALA A 127 8.73 -4.05 11.88
N GLY A 128 7.71 -3.22 12.13
CA GLY A 128 7.77 -1.77 11.94
C GLY A 128 7.42 -1.26 10.54
N VAL A 129 6.85 -2.11 9.67
CA VAL A 129 6.27 -1.66 8.40
C VAL A 129 4.95 -0.94 8.70
N GLU A 130 4.79 0.28 8.22
CA GLU A 130 3.55 1.03 8.36
C GLU A 130 2.49 0.52 7.39
N VAL A 131 1.37 0.02 7.92
CA VAL A 131 0.26 -0.46 7.09
C VAL A 131 -0.81 0.61 7.02
N LEU A 132 -1.03 1.15 5.83
CA LEU A 132 -1.97 2.25 5.59
C LEU A 132 -3.03 1.81 4.59
N ALA A 133 -4.26 2.28 4.79
CA ALA A 133 -5.32 2.18 3.80
C ALA A 133 -5.96 3.55 3.57
N TYR A 134 -6.11 3.90 2.30
CA TYR A 134 -6.77 5.13 1.88
C TYR A 134 -7.83 4.79 0.85
N ARG A 135 -9.03 5.35 1.00
CA ARG A 135 -10.11 5.21 0.02
C ARG A 135 -10.01 6.27 -1.07
N CYS A 136 -10.56 5.93 -2.23
CA CYS A 136 -10.71 6.83 -3.35
C CYS A 136 -12.14 7.34 -3.47
N SER A 137 -12.30 8.59 -3.89
CA SER A 137 -13.51 9.05 -4.58
C SER A 137 -13.46 8.52 -6.02
N VAL A 138 -14.58 7.98 -6.52
CA VAL A 138 -14.63 7.39 -7.86
C VAL A 138 -15.76 8.06 -8.65
N SER A 139 -15.41 8.77 -9.72
CA SER A 139 -16.37 9.38 -10.64
C SER A 139 -16.10 8.97 -12.09
N PRO A 140 -17.03 9.20 -13.03
CA PRO A 140 -16.79 8.95 -14.45
C PRO A 140 -15.63 9.74 -15.06
N TYR A 141 -15.16 10.81 -14.39
CA TYR A 141 -14.14 11.73 -14.90
C TYR A 141 -12.79 11.57 -14.21
N GLU A 142 -12.80 11.18 -12.94
CA GLU A 142 -11.61 11.14 -12.09
C GLU A 142 -11.75 10.09 -10.99
N VAL A 143 -10.64 9.41 -10.70
CA VAL A 143 -10.44 8.63 -9.48
C VAL A 143 -9.37 9.32 -8.67
N LYS A 144 -9.62 9.56 -7.38
CA LYS A 144 -8.69 10.29 -6.52
C LYS A 144 -8.66 9.72 -5.11
N ILE A 145 -7.47 9.50 -4.54
CA ILE A 145 -7.33 9.17 -3.12
C ILE A 145 -7.78 10.36 -2.27
N THR A 146 -8.62 10.11 -1.28
CA THR A 146 -9.24 11.17 -0.47
C THR A 146 -8.93 11.02 1.02
N GLU A 147 -9.23 9.87 1.62
CA GLU A 147 -9.28 9.76 3.07
C GLU A 147 -8.64 8.47 3.57
N LYS A 148 -7.92 8.58 4.70
CA LYS A 148 -7.43 7.43 5.46
C LYS A 148 -8.60 6.68 6.07
N ILE A 149 -8.64 5.38 5.88
CA ILE A 149 -9.64 4.51 6.53
C ILE A 149 -8.98 3.60 7.56
N PRO A 150 -9.74 3.14 8.58
CA PRO A 150 -9.24 2.18 9.56
C PRO A 150 -8.68 0.91 8.91
N VAL A 151 -7.54 0.46 9.42
CA VAL A 151 -6.92 -0.83 9.07
C VAL A 151 -7.08 -1.77 10.25
N LYS A 152 -7.60 -2.98 10.02
CA LYS A 152 -7.67 -4.06 11.01
C LYS A 152 -6.75 -5.19 10.56
N ILE A 153 -5.78 -5.57 11.39
CA ILE A 153 -4.79 -6.62 11.11
C ILE A 153 -4.99 -7.80 12.06
#